data_AF-A0A9D2NZB2-F1
#
_entry.id   AF-A0A9D2NZB2-F1
#
_cell.length_a   1.000
_cell.length_b   1.000
_cell.length_c   1.000
_cell.angle_alpha   90.00
_cell.angle_beta   90.00
_cell.angle_gamma   90.00
#
_symmetry.space_group_name_H-M   'P 1'
#
loop_
_entity.id
_entity.type
_entity.pdbx_description
1 polymer ?
#
loop_
_entity_poly.entity_id
_entity_poly.type
_entity_poly.pdbx_seq_one_letter_code
_entity_poly.pdbx_strand_id
1 'polypeptide(L)'
;MKKVSKKTIGIIIAVVVVIIAAGLIGINVMKVSPAEAEQIALDQAGGGEIVEQEVGSEGLWNEYSYTVVNGDTWYQVDIGGFGNVEEIESGSGDSWMY
;
A
#
# COMPACT_ATOMS: atom_id res chain seq x y z
N MET A 1 6.57 -40.98 24.68
CA MET A 1 5.97 -39.78 24.04
C MET A 1 4.53 -39.66 24.52
N LYS A 2 4.12 -38.51 25.08
CA LYS A 2 2.71 -38.29 25.51
C LYS A 2 1.85 -38.17 24.24
N LYS A 3 0.86 -39.05 24.08
CA LYS A 3 -0.10 -38.99 22.96
C LYS A 3 -0.99 -37.75 23.14
N VAL A 4 -0.93 -36.83 22.19
CA VAL A 4 -1.84 -35.68 22.15
C VAL A 4 -3.25 -36.17 21.78
N SER A 5 -4.27 -35.70 22.50
CA SER A 5 -5.65 -36.14 22.28
C SER A 5 -6.27 -35.49 21.04
N LYS A 6 -7.25 -36.14 20.40
CA LYS A 6 -8.00 -35.56 19.26
C LYS A 6 -8.65 -34.22 19.62
N LYS A 7 -9.11 -34.06 20.87
CA LYS A 7 -9.66 -32.80 21.39
C LYS A 7 -8.61 -31.69 21.42
N THR A 8 -7.41 -32.01 21.90
CA THR A 8 -6.28 -31.07 21.95
C THR A 8 -5.84 -30.66 20.55
N ILE A 9 -5.79 -31.60 19.59
CA ILE A 9 -5.49 -31.29 18.18
C ILE A 9 -6.56 -30.35 17.59
N GLY A 10 -7.84 -30.62 17.85
CA GLY A 10 -8.94 -29.76 17.39
C GLY A 10 -8.84 -28.33 17.92
N ILE A 11 -8.49 -28.16 19.20
CA ILE A 11 -8.27 -26.83 19.81
C ILE A 11 -7.09 -26.11 19.15
N ILE A 12 -5.97 -26.81 18.94
CA ILE A 12 -4.79 -26.21 18.29
C ILE A 12 -5.14 -25.73 16.88
N ILE A 13 -5.85 -26.54 16.09
CA ILE A 13 -6.28 -26.16 14.74
C ILE A 13 -7.21 -24.95 14.79
N ALA A 14 -8.19 -24.93 15.71
CA ALA A 14 -9.11 -23.81 15.85
C ALA A 14 -8.37 -22.51 16.20
N VAL A 15 -7.39 -22.56 17.11
CA VAL A 15 -6.58 -21.39 17.49
C VAL A 15 -5.75 -20.90 16.30
N VAL A 16 -5.10 -21.80 15.55
CA VAL A 16 -4.32 -21.43 14.36
C VAL A 16 -5.20 -20.73 13.32
N VAL A 17 -6.41 -21.23 13.06
CA VAL A 17 -7.34 -20.60 12.12
C VAL A 17 -7.75 -19.20 12.59
N VAL A 18 -8.01 -19.01 13.88
CA VAL A 18 -8.36 -17.69 14.44
C VAL A 18 -7.20 -16.70 14.28
N ILE A 19 -5.96 -17.13 14.53
CA ILE A 19 -4.78 -16.26 14.37
C ILE A 19 -4.61 -15.84 12.92
N ILE A 20 -4.75 -16.77 11.96
CA ILE A 20 -4.66 -16.46 10.53
C ILE A 20 -5.76 -15.47 10.11
N ALA A 21 -7.01 -15.71 10.54
CA ALA A 21 -8.11 -14.82 10.24
C ALA A 21 -7.89 -13.41 10.81
N ALA A 22 -7.43 -13.30 12.05
CA ALA A 22 -7.09 -12.02 12.68
C ALA A 22 -5.97 -11.29 11.90
N GLY A 23 -4.95 -12.01 11.42
CA GLY A 23 -3.91 -11.45 10.58
C GLY A 23 -4.46 -10.86 9.27
N LEU A 24 -5.29 -11.60 8.55
CA LEU A 24 -5.89 -11.13 7.29
C LEU A 24 -6.80 -9.91 7.48
N ILE A 25 -7.55 -9.86 8.59
CA ILE A 25 -8.38 -8.70 8.95
C ILE A 25 -7.47 -7.50 9.27
N GLY A 26 -6.47 -7.69 10.12
CA GLY A 26 -5.54 -6.63 10.50
C GLY A 26 -4.87 -5.99 9.29
N ILE A 27 -4.46 -6.81 8.31
CA ILE A 27 -3.88 -6.32 7.07
C ILE A 27 -4.88 -5.46 6.27
N ASN A 28 -6.13 -5.90 6.10
CA ASN A 28 -7.13 -5.10 5.37
C ASN A 28 -7.41 -3.74 6.03
N VAL A 29 -7.25 -3.65 7.36
CA VAL A 29 -7.38 -2.38 8.10
C VAL A 29 -6.18 -1.45 7.87
N MET A 30 -4.99 -2.00 7.64
CA MET A 30 -3.76 -1.21 7.46
C MET A 30 -3.52 -0.80 6.00
N LYS A 31 -4.18 -1.45 5.04
CA LYS A 31 -4.06 -1.08 3.63
C LYS A 31 -4.61 0.31 3.38
N VAL A 32 -3.91 1.10 2.57
CA VAL A 32 -4.44 2.37 2.09
C VAL A 32 -5.32 2.15 0.88
N SER A 33 -6.35 2.98 0.78
CA SER A 33 -7.17 3.12 -0.42
C SER A 33 -6.44 3.94 -1.49
N PRO A 34 -6.87 3.86 -2.76
CA PRO A 34 -6.31 4.72 -3.81
C PRO A 34 -6.40 6.21 -3.47
N ALA A 35 -7.51 6.64 -2.86
CA ALA A 35 -7.71 8.03 -2.46
C ALA A 35 -6.76 8.46 -1.32
N GLU A 36 -6.44 7.56 -0.38
CA GLU A 36 -5.44 7.85 0.65
C GLU A 36 -4.03 7.95 0.05
N ALA A 37 -3.69 7.08 -0.90
CA ALA A 37 -2.42 7.15 -1.62
C ALA A 37 -2.31 8.43 -2.48
N GLU A 38 -3.37 8.83 -3.17
CA GLU A 38 -3.42 10.09 -3.92
C GLU A 38 -3.15 11.29 -3.01
N GLN A 39 -3.77 11.33 -1.82
CA GLN A 39 -3.56 12.39 -0.85
C GLN A 39 -2.13 12.39 -0.29
N ILE A 40 -1.54 11.21 -0.06
CA ILE A 40 -0.12 11.11 0.32
C ILE A 40 0.76 11.71 -0.78
N ALA A 41 0.51 11.40 -2.06
CA ALA A 41 1.27 11.97 -3.17
C ALA A 41 1.15 13.50 -3.24
N LEU A 42 -0.08 14.03 -3.11
CA LEU A 42 -0.33 15.46 -3.05
C LEU A 42 0.39 16.12 -1.87
N ASP A 43 0.35 15.51 -0.69
CA ASP A 43 1.04 16.01 0.50
C ASP A 43 2.57 16.03 0.29
N GLN A 44 3.15 15.00 -0.35
CA GLN A 44 4.59 14.97 -0.67
C GLN A 44 4.99 16.05 -1.68
N ALA A 45 4.15 16.31 -2.68
CA ALA A 45 4.37 17.35 -3.68
C ALA A 45 4.06 18.77 -3.17
N GLY A 46 3.51 18.92 -1.96
CA GLY A 46 3.08 20.21 -1.41
C GLY A 46 1.80 20.76 -2.06
N GLY A 47 0.94 19.87 -2.55
CA GLY A 47 -0.24 20.13 -3.37
C GLY A 47 0.04 19.97 -4.86
N GLY A 48 -0.91 20.40 -5.70
CA GLY A 48 -0.78 20.36 -7.16
C GLY A 48 -1.94 19.66 -7.84
N GLU A 49 -1.69 19.23 -9.08
CA GLU A 49 -2.63 18.46 -9.91
C GLU A 49 -2.05 17.08 -10.21
N ILE A 50 -2.84 16.03 -9.99
CA ILE A 50 -2.50 14.67 -10.42
C ILE A 50 -2.66 14.60 -11.93
N VAL A 51 -1.56 14.36 -12.65
CA VAL A 51 -1.54 14.27 -14.11
C VAL A 51 -1.40 12.85 -14.63
N GLU A 52 -0.88 11.94 -13.79
CA GLU A 52 -0.78 10.52 -14.08
C GLU A 52 -1.03 9.69 -12.81
N GLN A 53 -1.65 8.53 -13.00
CA GLN A 53 -1.93 7.57 -11.95
C GLN A 53 -1.75 6.16 -12.50
N GLU A 54 -0.92 5.37 -11.83
CA GLU A 54 -0.79 3.94 -12.05
C GLU A 54 -1.07 3.17 -10.76
N VAL A 55 -1.85 2.10 -10.88
CA VAL A 55 -2.15 1.21 -9.76
C VAL A 55 -1.66 -0.18 -10.12
N GLY A 56 -0.55 -0.55 -9.49
CA GLY A 56 0.07 -1.87 -9.60
C GLY A 56 -0.43 -2.83 -8.51
N SER A 57 0.03 -4.08 -8.62
CA SER A 57 -0.14 -5.05 -7.53
C SER A 57 1.14 -5.85 -7.34
N GLU A 58 1.69 -5.75 -6.14
CA GLU A 58 2.80 -6.57 -5.68
C GLU A 58 2.30 -7.60 -4.65
N GLY A 59 2.23 -8.86 -5.09
CA GLY A 59 1.77 -9.97 -4.25
C GLY A 59 0.31 -9.83 -3.82
N LEU A 60 0.07 -9.56 -2.53
CA LEU A 60 -1.28 -9.39 -1.95
C LEU A 60 -1.65 -7.91 -1.74
N TRP A 61 -0.75 -7.01 -2.08
CA TRP A 61 -0.84 -5.58 -1.85
C TRP A 61 -0.90 -4.83 -3.19
N ASN A 62 -1.44 -3.62 -3.14
CA ASN A 62 -1.36 -2.72 -4.28
C ASN A 62 -0.10 -1.87 -4.13
N GLU A 63 0.34 -1.31 -5.24
CA GLU A 63 1.32 -0.23 -5.27
C GLU A 63 0.68 0.90 -6.07
N TYR A 64 1.00 2.13 -5.72
CA TYR A 64 0.44 3.31 -6.33
C TYR A 64 1.56 4.21 -6.79
N SER A 65 1.56 4.61 -8.06
CA SER A 65 2.42 5.66 -8.57
C SER A 65 1.55 6.82 -9.01
N TYR A 66 1.89 8.01 -8.55
CA TYR A 66 1.20 9.24 -8.92
C TYR A 66 2.20 10.29 -9.37
N THR A 67 1.96 10.87 -10.54
CA THR A 67 2.68 12.06 -11.00
C THR A 67 1.86 13.29 -10.66
N VAL A 68 2.41 14.15 -9.80
CA VAL A 68 1.82 15.42 -9.37
C VAL A 68 2.59 16.57 -10.01
N VAL A 69 1.89 17.51 -10.64
CA VAL A 69 2.48 18.77 -11.09
C VAL A 69 2.14 19.88 -10.10
N ASN A 70 3.17 20.55 -9.57
CA ASN A 70 3.03 21.72 -8.71
C ASN A 70 3.89 22.87 -9.26
N GLY A 71 3.25 23.79 -9.98
CA GLY A 71 3.93 24.88 -10.67
C GLY A 71 4.74 24.39 -11.86
N ASP A 72 6.04 24.70 -11.88
CA ASP A 72 6.97 24.25 -12.93
C ASP A 72 7.66 22.93 -12.57
N THR A 73 7.34 22.33 -11.42
CA THR A 73 7.95 21.08 -10.94
C THR A 73 6.94 19.96 -10.99
N TRP A 74 7.38 18.77 -11.37
CA TRP A 74 6.60 17.54 -11.23
C TRP A 74 7.27 16.61 -10.24
N TYR A 75 6.46 15.77 -9.60
CA TYR A 75 6.87 14.76 -8.63
C TYR A 75 6.18 13.45 -9.00
N GLN A 76 6.95 12.40 -9.24
CA GLN A 76 6.41 11.04 -9.27
C GLN A 76 6.64 10.44 -7.89
N VAL A 77 5.55 9.98 -7.26
CA VAL A 77 5.56 9.45 -5.90
C VAL A 77 5.05 8.03 -5.94
N ASP A 78 5.93 7.09 -5.60
CA ASP A 78 5.60 5.68 -5.48
C ASP A 78 5.27 5.35 -4.03
N ILE A 79 4.12 4.70 -3.84
CA ILE A 79 3.48 4.50 -2.54
C ILE A 79 3.07 3.05 -2.43
N GLY A 80 3.64 2.36 -1.44
CA GLY A 80 3.29 0.99 -1.14
C GLY A 80 1.86 0.86 -0.61
N GLY A 81 1.31 -0.36 -0.68
CA GLY A 81 -0.09 -0.64 -0.33
C GLY A 81 -0.50 -0.38 1.13
N PHE A 82 0.44 0.02 1.98
CA PHE A 82 0.24 0.42 3.38
C PHE A 82 0.49 1.92 3.62
N GLY A 83 0.69 2.70 2.56
CA GLY A 83 0.86 4.16 2.62
C GLY A 83 2.28 4.65 2.88
N ASN A 84 3.28 3.76 2.88
CA ASN A 84 4.68 4.17 2.90
C ASN A 84 5.10 4.72 1.53
N VAL A 85 5.79 5.86 1.51
CA VAL A 85 6.46 6.36 0.31
C VAL A 85 7.71 5.51 0.09
N GLU A 86 7.84 4.96 -1.11
CA GLU A 86 8.93 4.07 -1.51
C GLU A 86 9.97 4.81 -2.33
N GLU A 87 9.52 5.60 -3.29
CA GLU A 87 10.38 6.43 -4.14
C GLU A 87 9.72 7.79 -4.43
N ILE A 88 10.56 8.80 -4.63
CA ILE A 88 10.15 10.13 -5.10
C ILE A 88 11.14 10.57 -6.17
N GLU A 89 10.65 10.71 -7.40
CA GLU A 89 11.36 11.35 -8.49
C GLU A 89 10.79 12.74 -8.74
N SER A 90 11.61 13.66 -9.25
CA SER A 90 11.14 15.00 -9.60
C SER A 90 11.92 15.61 -10.74
N GLY A 91 11.28 16.53 -11.45
CA GLY A 91 11.88 17.28 -12.53
C GLY A 91 11.15 18.59 -12.78
N SER A 92 11.48 19.27 -13.86
CA SER A 92 10.91 20.58 -14.19
C SER A 92 10.33 20.60 -15.60
N GLY A 93 9.34 21.48 -15.81
CA GLY A 93 8.54 21.55 -17.02
C GLY A 93 7.81 20.24 -17.31
N ASP A 94 7.70 19.90 -18.59
CA ASP A 94 6.89 18.77 -19.07
C ASP A 94 7.70 17.49 -19.28
N SER A 95 8.86 17.34 -18.64
CA SER A 95 9.74 16.19 -18.88
C SER A 95 9.15 14.85 -18.42
N TRP A 96 8.12 14.88 -17.58
CA TRP A 96 7.37 13.70 -17.15
C TRP A 96 6.56 13.03 -18.27
N MET A 97 6.35 13.73 -19.40
CA MET A 97 5.60 13.19 -20.54
C MET A 97 6.41 12.27 -21.48
N TYR A 98 7.69 12.01 -21.19
CA TYR A 98 8.65 11.42 -22.14
C TYR A 98 9.37 10.18 -21.62
#